data_AF-A0A1V5QPC7-F1
#
_entry.id   AF-A0A1V5QPC7-F1
#
_cell.length_a   1.000
_cell.length_b   1.000
_cell.length_c   1.000
_cell.angle_alpha   90.00
_cell.angle_beta   90.00
_cell.angle_gamma   90.00
#
_symmetry.space_group_name_H-M   'P 1'
#
loop_
_entity.id
_entity.type
_entity.pdbx_description
1 polymer ?
#
loop_
_entity_poly.entity_id
_entity_poly.type
_entity_poly.pdbx_seq_one_letter_code
_entity_poly.pdbx_strand_id
1 'polypeptide(L)'
;MMPIGPLMVEHRLIERMIALVDREAKRIRATGKVDTDFVLSAIDFIRLYADRCHHGKEEDILFRALKEKPLPANLRAVLEELEAEHAQGRRTVARMALVRERVLMGDKAAVRDLAALMEDVARFYPLHIAKEDQAFFLPCMEFLSAEEQARLLEEGFAFDQRLLHTHFQALADVREGKPPAPAAQAVPLEGADARTYGCMVCGYTYDPRLGDPTQRIPPGTPFSHLPESWICPHCHANLKVFLALQRP
;
A
#
# COMPACT_ATOMS: atom_id res chain seq x y z
N MET A 1 -27.90 2.47 -1.17
CA MET A 1 -26.80 1.60 -0.69
C MET A 1 -25.80 2.51 0.02
N MET A 2 -25.24 2.11 1.15
CA MET A 2 -24.20 2.92 1.82
C MET A 2 -22.87 2.79 1.04
N PRO A 3 -21.97 3.80 1.09
CA PRO A 3 -20.64 3.76 0.45
C PRO A 3 -19.80 2.56 0.84
N ILE A 4 -19.96 2.08 2.07
CA ILE A 4 -19.26 0.90 2.60
C ILE A 4 -19.74 -0.42 1.98
N GLY A 5 -20.93 -0.44 1.35
CA GLY A 5 -21.51 -1.67 0.79
C GLY A 5 -20.60 -2.33 -0.26
N PRO A 6 -20.19 -1.61 -1.33
CA PRO A 6 -19.23 -2.13 -2.29
C PRO A 6 -17.90 -2.57 -1.67
N LEU A 7 -17.35 -1.80 -0.72
CA LEU A 7 -16.09 -2.14 -0.02
C LEU A 7 -16.19 -3.51 0.69
N MET A 8 -17.29 -3.74 1.43
CA MET A 8 -17.54 -5.02 2.09
C MET A 8 -17.71 -6.20 1.11
N VAL A 9 -18.24 -5.95 -0.09
CA VAL A 9 -18.31 -6.97 -1.15
C VAL A 9 -16.90 -7.32 -1.65
N GLU A 10 -16.03 -6.32 -1.79
CA GLU A 10 -14.63 -6.53 -2.20
C GLU A 10 -13.85 -7.34 -1.17
N HIS A 11 -14.08 -7.10 0.13
CA HIS A 11 -13.51 -7.91 1.23
C HIS A 11 -13.74 -9.40 1.03
N ARG A 12 -14.94 -9.80 0.58
CA ARG A 12 -15.24 -11.23 0.38
C ARG A 12 -14.37 -11.86 -0.71
N LEU A 13 -13.96 -11.10 -1.73
CA LEU A 13 -13.01 -11.60 -2.73
C LEU A 13 -11.58 -11.58 -2.19
N ILE A 14 -11.20 -10.54 -1.44
CA ILE A 14 -9.88 -10.43 -0.80
C ILE A 14 -9.66 -11.62 0.13
N GLU A 15 -10.57 -11.89 1.07
CA GLU A 15 -10.50 -13.03 1.99
C GLU A 15 -10.32 -14.38 1.27
N ARG A 16 -11.02 -14.57 0.13
CA ARG A 16 -10.88 -15.79 -0.68
C ARG A 16 -9.47 -15.94 -1.25
N MET A 17 -8.88 -14.86 -1.76
CA MET A 17 -7.50 -14.88 -2.24
C MET A 17 -6.52 -15.08 -1.08
N ILE A 18 -6.72 -14.42 0.05
CA ILE A 18 -5.87 -14.54 1.23
C ILE A 18 -5.89 -15.98 1.79
N ALA A 19 -7.04 -16.67 1.75
CA ALA A 19 -7.13 -18.08 2.10
C ALA A 19 -6.37 -19.00 1.14
N LEU A 20 -6.26 -18.63 -0.15
CA LEU A 20 -5.40 -19.34 -1.11
C LEU A 20 -3.92 -19.10 -0.80
N VAL A 21 -3.55 -17.86 -0.47
CA VAL A 21 -2.18 -17.48 -0.07
C VAL A 21 -1.74 -18.26 1.18
N ASP A 22 -2.61 -18.39 2.18
CA ASP A 22 -2.34 -19.20 3.39
C ASP A 22 -2.06 -20.67 3.07
N ARG A 23 -2.90 -21.28 2.22
CA ARG A 23 -2.72 -22.68 1.81
C ARG A 23 -1.42 -22.87 1.05
N GLU A 24 -1.09 -21.96 0.15
CA GLU A 24 0.15 -22.03 -0.60
C GLU A 24 1.37 -21.83 0.30
N ALA A 25 1.33 -20.89 1.24
CA ALA A 25 2.43 -20.67 2.19
C ALA A 25 2.73 -21.94 2.99
N LYS A 26 1.68 -22.61 3.51
CA LYS A 26 1.77 -23.90 4.20
C LYS A 26 2.31 -25.01 3.30
N ARG A 27 1.91 -25.06 2.02
CA ARG A 27 2.45 -26.00 1.03
C ARG A 27 3.93 -25.77 0.78
N ILE A 28 4.36 -24.52 0.63
CA ILE A 28 5.77 -24.14 0.46
C ILE A 28 6.57 -24.56 1.69
N ARG A 29 6.06 -24.32 2.91
CA ARG A 29 6.70 -24.79 4.15
C ARG A 29 6.90 -26.30 4.18
N ALA A 30 5.88 -27.06 3.81
CA ALA A 30 5.92 -28.51 3.86
C ALA A 30 6.84 -29.12 2.79
N THR A 31 6.89 -28.52 1.60
CA THR A 31 7.51 -29.13 0.42
C THR A 31 8.80 -28.47 -0.04
N GLY A 32 9.06 -27.23 0.36
CA GLY A 32 10.12 -26.38 -0.17
C GLY A 32 9.94 -25.97 -1.64
N LYS A 33 8.83 -26.34 -2.29
CA LYS A 33 8.57 -26.07 -3.71
C LYS A 33 7.67 -24.84 -3.84
N VAL A 34 8.15 -23.80 -4.52
CA VAL A 34 7.41 -22.55 -4.75
C VAL A 34 6.74 -22.59 -6.12
N ASP A 35 5.44 -22.27 -6.17
CA ASP A 35 4.76 -21.91 -7.41
C ASP A 35 4.93 -20.41 -7.64
N THR A 36 5.89 -20.03 -8.48
CA THR A 36 6.26 -18.62 -8.69
C THR A 36 5.22 -17.83 -9.47
N ASP A 37 4.33 -18.50 -10.20
CA ASP A 37 3.26 -17.88 -10.98
C ASP A 37 2.06 -17.60 -10.09
N PHE A 38 1.74 -18.54 -9.19
CA PHE A 38 0.77 -18.27 -8.12
C PHE A 38 1.22 -17.10 -7.24
N VAL A 39 2.48 -17.08 -6.80
CA VAL A 39 3.00 -15.99 -5.96
C VAL A 39 2.93 -14.64 -6.71
N LEU A 40 3.24 -14.60 -8.00
CA LEU A 40 3.08 -13.39 -8.81
C LEU A 40 1.61 -12.95 -8.86
N SER A 41 0.69 -13.88 -9.16
CA SER A 41 -0.74 -13.61 -9.23
C SER A 41 -1.30 -13.09 -7.90
N ALA A 42 -0.81 -13.61 -6.77
CA ALA A 42 -1.17 -13.13 -5.45
C ALA A 42 -0.64 -11.71 -5.17
N ILE A 43 0.62 -11.42 -5.54
CA ILE A 43 1.20 -10.07 -5.43
C ILE A 43 0.38 -9.07 -6.25
N ASP A 44 0.09 -9.40 -7.50
CA ASP A 44 -0.63 -8.52 -8.42
C ASP A 44 -2.08 -8.31 -7.95
N PHE A 45 -2.75 -9.38 -7.51
CA PHE A 45 -4.08 -9.24 -6.91
C PHE A 45 -4.06 -8.30 -5.71
N ILE A 46 -3.11 -8.48 -4.78
CA ILE A 46 -3.07 -7.64 -3.58
C ILE A 46 -2.75 -6.18 -3.95
N ARG A 47 -1.80 -5.94 -4.87
CA ARG A 47 -1.44 -4.57 -5.29
C ARG A 47 -2.55 -3.86 -6.05
N LEU A 48 -3.22 -4.55 -6.97
CA LEU A 48 -4.19 -3.93 -7.87
C LEU A 48 -5.58 -3.92 -7.28
N TYR A 49 -6.00 -5.03 -6.68
CA TYR A 49 -7.35 -5.20 -6.17
C TYR A 49 -7.46 -4.80 -4.70
N ALA A 50 -6.69 -5.43 -3.80
CA ALA A 50 -6.82 -5.11 -2.38
C ALA A 50 -6.33 -3.68 -2.06
N ASP A 51 -5.20 -3.26 -2.65
CA ASP A 51 -4.63 -1.95 -2.39
C ASP A 51 -5.19 -0.87 -3.32
N ARG A 52 -4.81 -0.85 -4.60
CA ARG A 52 -5.19 0.29 -5.46
C ARG A 52 -6.70 0.43 -5.67
N CYS A 53 -7.44 -0.67 -5.84
CA CYS A 53 -8.89 -0.63 -6.00
C CYS A 53 -9.58 -0.35 -4.67
N HIS A 54 -9.37 -1.23 -3.69
CA HIS A 54 -10.12 -1.24 -2.46
C HIS A 54 -9.59 -0.19 -1.45
N HIS A 55 -8.36 -0.32 -0.93
CA HIS A 55 -7.80 0.71 -0.02
C HIS A 55 -7.71 2.09 -0.70
N GLY A 56 -7.56 2.15 -2.02
CA GLY A 56 -7.61 3.41 -2.77
C GLY A 56 -8.94 4.14 -2.59
N LYS A 57 -10.07 3.44 -2.60
CA LYS A 57 -11.38 4.06 -2.30
C LYS A 57 -11.51 4.43 -0.83
N GLU A 58 -10.88 3.68 0.06
CA GLU A 58 -10.88 4.03 1.47
C GLU A 58 -10.06 5.29 1.72
N GLU A 59 -8.76 5.30 1.37
CA GLU A 59 -7.84 6.42 1.61
C GLU A 59 -8.22 7.66 0.78
N ASP A 60 -8.43 7.53 -0.53
CA ASP A 60 -8.59 8.67 -1.44
C ASP A 60 -10.01 9.28 -1.37
N ILE A 61 -11.01 8.53 -0.89
CA ILE A 61 -12.43 8.95 -0.92
C ILE A 61 -13.01 8.98 0.50
N LEU A 62 -13.16 7.81 1.14
CA LEU A 62 -13.87 7.72 2.42
C LEU A 62 -13.11 8.40 3.57
N PHE A 63 -11.86 8.03 3.81
CA PHE A 63 -11.02 8.53 4.90
C PHE A 63 -10.70 10.01 4.69
N ARG A 64 -10.43 10.42 3.44
CA ARG A 64 -10.33 11.84 3.06
C ARG A 64 -11.54 12.64 3.53
N ALA A 65 -12.76 12.17 3.23
CA ALA A 65 -13.98 12.86 3.64
C ALA A 65 -14.19 12.84 5.16
N LEU A 66 -13.84 11.74 5.83
CA LEU A 66 -13.96 11.56 7.28
C LEU A 66 -12.97 12.41 8.08
N LYS A 67 -11.78 12.72 7.55
CA LYS A 67 -10.79 13.58 8.21
C LYS A 67 -11.30 15.01 8.48
N GLU A 68 -12.22 15.49 7.65
CA GLU A 68 -12.88 16.80 7.82
C GLU A 68 -14.05 16.76 8.82
N LYS A 69 -14.38 15.59 9.37
CA LYS A 69 -15.51 15.40 10.30
C LYS A 69 -15.08 15.45 11.76
N PRO A 70 -16.00 15.86 12.67
CA PRO A 70 -15.76 15.85 14.11
C PRO A 70 -15.85 14.42 14.69
N LEU A 71 -14.98 13.53 14.24
CA LEU A 71 -14.94 12.14 14.72
C LEU A 71 -14.53 12.08 16.20
N PRO A 72 -15.12 11.18 17.00
CA PRO A 72 -14.68 10.94 18.36
C PRO A 72 -13.28 10.31 18.35
N ALA A 73 -12.52 10.54 19.43
CA ALA A 73 -11.10 10.19 19.50
C ALA A 73 -10.82 8.70 19.22
N ASN A 74 -11.69 7.81 19.68
CA ASN A 74 -11.58 6.36 19.41
C ASN A 74 -11.70 6.04 17.92
N LEU A 75 -12.65 6.67 17.21
CA LEU A 75 -12.87 6.40 15.79
C LEU A 75 -11.76 7.01 14.93
N ARG A 76 -11.24 8.18 15.34
CA ARG A 76 -10.05 8.78 14.71
C ARG A 76 -8.81 7.90 14.87
N ALA A 77 -8.60 7.32 16.05
CA ALA A 77 -7.48 6.41 16.29
C ALA A 77 -7.57 5.16 15.39
N VAL A 78 -8.77 4.60 15.21
CA VAL A 78 -8.97 3.46 14.30
C VAL A 78 -8.68 3.84 12.85
N LEU A 79 -9.12 5.02 12.39
CA LEU A 79 -8.80 5.52 11.04
C LEU A 79 -7.29 5.60 10.82
N GLU A 80 -6.57 6.24 11.74
CA GLU A 80 -5.10 6.37 11.67
C GLU A 80 -4.39 5.00 11.71
N GLU A 81 -4.92 4.07 12.50
CA GLU A 81 -4.42 2.69 12.57
C GLU A 81 -4.63 1.94 11.25
N LEU A 82 -5.80 2.07 10.61
CA LEU A 82 -6.09 1.47 9.31
C LEU A 82 -5.16 2.00 8.22
N GLU A 83 -4.92 3.32 8.16
CA GLU A 83 -3.96 3.90 7.20
C GLU A 83 -2.52 3.38 7.44
N ALA A 84 -2.13 3.22 8.71
CA ALA A 84 -0.84 2.64 9.06
C ALA A 84 -0.74 1.16 8.66
N GLU A 85 -1.83 0.40 8.81
CA GLU A 85 -1.95 -0.98 8.39
C GLU A 85 -1.90 -1.13 6.86
N HIS A 86 -2.56 -0.27 6.09
CA HIS A 86 -2.44 -0.27 4.63
C HIS A 86 -1.00 -0.05 4.19
N ALA A 87 -0.31 0.93 4.80
CA ALA A 87 1.10 1.17 4.53
C ALA A 87 1.98 -0.03 4.89
N GLN A 88 1.65 -0.74 5.99
CA GLN A 88 2.32 -1.99 6.35
C GLN A 88 2.06 -3.10 5.32
N GLY A 89 0.83 -3.28 4.86
CA GLY A 89 0.46 -4.23 3.81
C GLY A 89 1.27 -4.00 2.54
N ARG A 90 1.33 -2.74 2.07
CA ARG A 90 2.15 -2.33 0.91
C ARG A 90 3.63 -2.71 1.08
N ARG A 91 4.23 -2.45 2.25
CA ARG A 91 5.62 -2.83 2.56
C ARG A 91 5.84 -4.34 2.51
N THR A 92 4.94 -5.11 3.12
CA THR A 92 5.04 -6.58 3.16
C THR A 92 4.95 -7.18 1.76
N VAL A 93 4.02 -6.71 0.94
CA VAL A 93 3.85 -7.18 -0.44
C VAL A 93 5.02 -6.75 -1.34
N ALA A 94 5.59 -5.56 -1.12
CA ALA A 94 6.82 -5.14 -1.79
C ALA A 94 8.00 -6.05 -1.46
N ARG A 95 8.17 -6.41 -0.18
CA ARG A 95 9.18 -7.40 0.24
C ARG A 95 8.92 -8.77 -0.38
N MET A 96 7.67 -9.21 -0.44
CA MET A 96 7.28 -10.48 -1.06
C MET A 96 7.71 -10.55 -2.53
N ALA A 97 7.51 -9.46 -3.29
CA ALA A 97 8.00 -9.36 -4.66
C ALA A 97 9.52 -9.47 -4.77
N LEU A 98 10.28 -8.78 -3.91
CA LEU A 98 11.74 -8.86 -3.90
C LEU A 98 12.25 -10.27 -3.55
N VAL A 99 11.65 -10.93 -2.56
CA VAL A 99 12.04 -12.28 -2.17
C VAL A 99 11.67 -13.30 -3.26
N ARG A 100 10.55 -13.12 -3.97
CA ARG A 100 10.19 -13.92 -5.14
C ARG A 100 11.28 -13.89 -6.21
N GLU A 101 11.84 -12.71 -6.52
CA GLU A 101 12.94 -12.60 -7.50
C GLU A 101 14.18 -13.42 -7.07
N ARG A 102 14.52 -13.41 -5.77
CA ARG A 102 15.62 -14.24 -5.25
C ARG A 102 15.33 -15.74 -5.41
N VAL A 103 14.08 -16.17 -5.17
CA VAL A 103 13.66 -17.56 -5.39
C VAL A 103 13.80 -17.95 -6.87
N LEU A 104 13.41 -17.07 -7.80
CA LEU A 104 13.60 -17.29 -9.24
C LEU A 104 15.07 -17.43 -9.63
N MET A 105 15.96 -16.70 -8.96
CA MET A 105 17.42 -16.81 -9.14
C MET A 105 18.04 -18.06 -8.46
N GLY A 106 17.23 -18.92 -7.85
CA GLY A 106 17.68 -20.19 -7.25
C GLY A 106 18.14 -20.08 -5.79
N ASP A 107 17.89 -18.95 -5.11
CA ASP A 107 18.21 -18.80 -3.69
C ASP A 107 17.28 -19.66 -2.81
N LYS A 108 17.80 -20.80 -2.36
CA LYS A 108 17.06 -21.73 -1.49
C LYS A 108 16.75 -21.18 -0.11
N ALA A 109 17.52 -20.19 0.39
CA ALA A 109 17.22 -19.56 1.68
C ALA A 109 15.99 -18.65 1.55
N ALA A 110 15.84 -17.96 0.42
CA ALA A 110 14.71 -17.08 0.14
C ALA A 110 13.34 -17.79 0.14
N VAL A 111 13.29 -19.11 -0.12
CA VAL A 111 12.05 -19.89 -0.06
C VAL A 111 11.40 -19.83 1.33
N ARG A 112 12.20 -19.90 2.40
CA ARG A 112 11.69 -19.83 3.77
C ARG A 112 11.23 -18.42 4.13
N ASP A 113 11.90 -17.40 3.61
CA ASP A 113 11.52 -16.01 3.82
C ASP A 113 10.21 -15.68 3.07
N LEU A 114 10.06 -16.22 1.85
CA LEU A 114 8.85 -16.02 1.04
C LEU A 114 7.62 -16.62 1.74
N ALA A 115 7.73 -17.85 2.22
CA ALA A 115 6.64 -18.49 2.95
C ALA A 115 6.26 -17.73 4.23
N ALA A 116 7.24 -17.15 4.94
CA ALA A 116 6.96 -16.32 6.12
C ALA A 116 6.16 -15.07 5.75
N LEU A 117 6.56 -14.37 4.68
CA LEU A 117 5.84 -13.18 4.23
C LEU A 117 4.42 -13.50 3.79
N MET A 118 4.20 -14.65 3.14
CA MET A 118 2.86 -15.10 2.75
C MET A 118 2.01 -15.46 3.98
N GLU A 119 2.60 -16.09 5.01
CA GLU A 119 1.94 -16.36 6.30
C GLU A 119 1.58 -15.06 7.04
N ASP A 120 2.45 -14.04 6.98
CA ASP A 120 2.21 -12.73 7.58
C ASP A 120 1.04 -12.03 6.87
N VAL A 121 1.01 -12.03 5.53
CA VAL A 121 -0.12 -11.55 4.72
C VAL A 121 -1.42 -12.29 5.07
N ALA A 122 -1.35 -13.63 5.17
CA ALA A 122 -2.48 -14.49 5.50
C ALA A 122 -3.09 -14.20 6.87
N ARG A 123 -2.27 -13.80 7.84
CA ARG A 123 -2.70 -13.44 9.19
C ARG A 123 -3.20 -12.00 9.28
N PHE A 124 -2.55 -11.10 8.55
CA PHE A 124 -2.81 -9.66 8.60
C PHE A 124 -4.21 -9.31 8.07
N TYR A 125 -4.53 -9.69 6.83
CA TYR A 125 -5.75 -9.23 6.16
C TYR A 125 -7.06 -9.58 6.87
N PRO A 126 -7.26 -10.81 7.41
CA PRO A 126 -8.52 -11.12 8.10
C PRO A 126 -8.76 -10.28 9.36
N LEU A 127 -7.69 -9.95 10.09
CA LEU A 127 -7.78 -9.09 11.29
C LEU A 127 -8.06 -7.64 10.91
N HIS A 128 -7.41 -7.16 9.86
CA HIS A 128 -7.59 -5.84 9.29
C HIS A 128 -9.01 -5.64 8.76
N ILE A 129 -9.49 -6.54 7.89
CA ILE A 129 -10.87 -6.54 7.36
C ILE A 129 -11.91 -6.62 8.48
N ALA A 130 -11.67 -7.43 9.51
CA ALA A 130 -12.59 -7.49 10.65
C ALA A 130 -12.69 -6.15 11.39
N LYS A 131 -11.58 -5.41 11.50
CA LYS A 131 -11.56 -4.08 12.11
C LYS A 131 -12.38 -3.09 11.30
N GLU A 132 -12.25 -3.11 9.98
CA GLU A 132 -13.05 -2.30 9.06
C GLU A 132 -14.53 -2.64 9.16
N ASP A 133 -14.88 -3.90 8.88
CA ASP A 133 -16.27 -4.36 8.78
C ASP A 133 -17.02 -4.21 10.11
N GLN A 134 -16.37 -4.51 11.24
CA GLN A 134 -17.05 -4.62 12.53
C GLN A 134 -16.89 -3.38 13.40
N ALA A 135 -15.74 -2.70 13.35
CA ALA A 135 -15.41 -1.63 14.28
C ALA A 135 -15.39 -0.23 13.65
N PHE A 136 -15.26 -0.10 12.33
CA PHE A 136 -15.05 1.19 11.68
C PHE A 136 -16.16 1.61 10.71
N PHE A 137 -16.51 0.76 9.72
CA PHE A 137 -17.36 1.13 8.60
C PHE A 137 -18.75 1.60 9.00
N LEU A 138 -19.47 0.82 9.81
CA LEU A 138 -20.83 1.20 10.19
C LEU A 138 -20.83 2.44 11.11
N PRO A 139 -19.99 2.51 12.17
CA PRO A 139 -19.93 3.70 13.03
C PRO A 139 -19.56 5.00 12.29
N CYS A 140 -18.67 4.95 11.30
CA CYS A 140 -18.23 6.18 10.62
C CYS A 140 -19.31 6.77 9.70
N MET A 141 -20.30 5.98 9.26
CA MET A 141 -21.42 6.47 8.44
C MET A 141 -22.31 7.46 9.19
N GLU A 142 -22.36 7.43 10.53
CA GLU A 142 -23.15 8.37 11.33
C GLU A 142 -22.67 9.82 11.20
N PHE A 143 -21.43 10.04 10.75
CA PHE A 143 -20.81 11.35 10.59
C PHE A 143 -20.92 11.91 9.17
N LEU A 144 -21.63 11.21 8.28
CA LEU A 144 -21.83 11.56 6.89
C LEU A 144 -23.33 11.72 6.60
N SER A 145 -23.72 12.85 6.02
CA SER A 145 -25.10 13.06 5.59
C SER A 145 -25.48 12.10 4.46
N ALA A 146 -26.78 11.91 4.22
CA ALA A 146 -27.24 11.07 3.11
C ALA A 146 -26.74 11.56 1.74
N GLU A 147 -26.62 12.88 1.55
CA GLU A 147 -26.07 13.47 0.32
C GLU A 147 -24.56 13.19 0.20
N GLU A 148 -23.82 13.29 1.30
CA GLU A 148 -22.39 12.96 1.32
C GLU A 148 -22.16 11.49 1.02
N GLN A 149 -22.94 10.60 1.64
CA GLN A 149 -22.90 9.18 1.34
C GLN A 149 -23.23 8.90 -0.14
N ALA A 150 -24.24 9.54 -0.72
CA ALA A 150 -24.54 9.39 -2.14
C ALA A 150 -23.36 9.83 -3.03
N ARG A 151 -22.71 10.97 -2.72
CA ARG A 151 -21.53 11.44 -3.45
C ARG A 151 -20.35 10.50 -3.33
N LEU A 152 -20.02 10.01 -2.13
CA LEU A 152 -18.90 9.09 -1.93
C LEU A 152 -19.10 7.78 -2.71
N LEU A 153 -20.34 7.29 -2.77
CA LEU A 153 -20.68 6.12 -3.56
C LEU A 153 -20.48 6.37 -5.06
N GLU A 154 -20.90 7.52 -5.58
CA GLU A 154 -20.66 7.93 -6.97
C GLU A 154 -19.17 8.09 -7.29
N GLU A 155 -18.41 8.75 -6.40
CA GLU A 155 -16.95 8.87 -6.51
C GLU A 155 -16.28 7.49 -6.54
N GLY A 156 -16.74 6.54 -5.72
CA GLY A 156 -16.26 5.15 -5.73
C GLY A 156 -16.49 4.44 -7.06
N PHE A 157 -17.70 4.56 -7.63
CA PHE A 157 -17.97 3.98 -8.96
C PHE A 157 -17.13 4.64 -10.06
N ALA A 158 -16.96 5.96 -10.00
CA ALA A 158 -16.14 6.70 -10.95
C ALA A 158 -14.65 6.33 -10.82
N PHE A 159 -14.19 6.04 -9.61
CA PHE A 159 -12.85 5.52 -9.34
C PHE A 159 -12.64 4.16 -10.02
N ASP A 160 -13.56 3.22 -9.80
CA ASP A 160 -13.51 1.88 -10.40
C ASP A 160 -13.50 1.92 -11.93
N GLN A 161 -14.32 2.78 -12.53
CA GLN A 161 -14.38 2.96 -14.00
C GLN A 161 -13.05 3.41 -14.60
N ARG A 162 -12.22 4.16 -13.85
CA ARG A 162 -10.92 4.65 -14.31
C ARG A 162 -9.77 3.71 -13.97
N LEU A 163 -9.95 2.79 -13.02
CA LEU A 163 -8.89 1.97 -12.43
C LEU A 163 -8.01 1.28 -13.49
N LEU A 164 -8.62 0.58 -14.45
CA LEU A 164 -7.89 -0.12 -15.52
C LEU A 164 -7.10 0.85 -16.40
N HIS A 165 -7.72 1.96 -16.79
CA HIS A 165 -7.06 2.95 -17.63
C HIS A 165 -5.85 3.57 -16.91
N THR A 166 -6.03 3.96 -15.65
CA THR A 166 -4.94 4.50 -14.81
C THR A 166 -3.82 3.48 -14.62
N HIS A 167 -4.15 2.21 -14.39
CA HIS A 167 -3.13 1.15 -14.25
C HIS A 167 -2.29 0.99 -15.52
N PHE A 168 -2.93 0.85 -16.68
CA PHE A 168 -2.19 0.64 -17.93
C PHE A 168 -1.48 1.90 -18.43
N GLN A 169 -2.01 3.08 -18.13
CA GLN A 169 -1.30 4.33 -18.37
C GLN A 169 -0.01 4.38 -17.54
N ALA A 170 -0.08 4.08 -16.23
CA ALA A 170 1.11 4.03 -15.38
C ALA A 170 2.13 2.98 -15.88
N LEU A 171 1.66 1.83 -16.36
CA LEU A 171 2.53 0.82 -16.97
C LEU A 171 3.22 1.35 -18.23
N ALA A 172 2.48 2.02 -19.12
CA ALA A 172 3.05 2.61 -20.34
C ALA A 172 4.06 3.70 -20.02
N ASP A 173 3.74 4.59 -19.07
CA ASP A 173 4.62 5.67 -18.63
C ASP A 173 5.97 5.12 -18.12
N VAL A 174 5.94 4.03 -17.32
CA VAL A 174 7.17 3.35 -16.87
C VAL A 174 8.00 2.81 -18.05
N ARG A 175 7.35 2.26 -19.08
CA ARG A 175 8.05 1.75 -20.28
C ARG A 175 8.63 2.85 -21.16
N GLU A 176 8.01 4.01 -21.14
CA GLU A 176 8.50 5.22 -21.79
C GLU A 176 9.61 5.92 -20.98
N GLY A 177 9.98 5.38 -19.81
CA GLY A 177 10.96 6.00 -18.92
C GLY A 177 10.46 7.29 -18.26
N LYS A 178 9.15 7.55 -18.31
CA LYS A 178 8.57 8.68 -17.58
C LYS A 178 8.63 8.37 -16.09
N PRO A 179 8.94 9.38 -15.25
CA PRO A 179 8.80 9.22 -13.82
C PRO A 179 7.35 8.83 -13.50
N PRO A 180 7.11 7.99 -12.48
CA PRO A 180 5.75 7.70 -12.05
C PRO A 180 5.02 9.02 -11.79
N ALA A 181 3.75 9.09 -12.23
CA ALA A 181 2.92 10.26 -11.98
C ALA A 181 3.02 10.60 -10.49
N PRO A 182 3.24 11.87 -10.12
CA PRO A 182 3.31 12.24 -8.72
C PRO A 182 2.05 11.74 -8.02
N ALA A 183 2.21 11.09 -6.87
CA ALA A 183 1.08 10.87 -5.97
C ALA A 183 0.37 12.23 -5.81
N ALA A 184 -0.96 12.24 -5.72
CA ALA A 184 -1.80 13.45 -5.68
C ALA A 184 -1.47 14.45 -4.54
N GLN A 185 -0.42 14.19 -3.76
CA GLN A 185 0.08 14.95 -2.62
C GLN A 185 1.51 15.49 -2.82
N ALA A 186 2.09 15.46 -4.03
CA ALA A 186 3.42 16.03 -4.26
C ALA A 186 3.39 17.57 -4.13
N VAL A 187 4.11 18.10 -3.13
CA VAL A 187 4.21 19.55 -2.91
C VAL A 187 5.33 20.11 -3.82
N PRO A 188 5.11 21.21 -4.56
CA PRO A 188 6.18 21.90 -5.27
C PRO A 188 7.24 22.40 -4.29
N LEU A 189 8.51 22.04 -4.52
CA LEU A 189 9.63 22.50 -3.72
C LEU A 189 10.32 23.70 -4.38
N GLU A 190 10.18 24.89 -3.80
CA GLU A 190 10.99 26.06 -4.14
C GLU A 190 12.17 26.18 -3.17
N GLY A 191 13.39 25.96 -3.66
CA GLY A 191 14.62 26.09 -2.88
C GLY A 191 14.89 24.92 -1.91
N ALA A 192 16.14 24.45 -1.90
CA ALA A 192 16.66 23.23 -1.26
C ALA A 192 16.33 21.91 -1.99
N ASP A 193 17.39 21.37 -2.58
CA ASP A 193 17.61 20.03 -3.13
C ASP A 193 16.40 19.11 -3.42
N ALA A 194 15.85 19.22 -4.63
CA ALA A 194 14.83 18.33 -5.19
C ALA A 194 15.41 17.04 -5.81
N ARG A 195 16.61 16.60 -5.39
CA ARG A 195 17.18 15.32 -5.82
C ARG A 195 16.45 14.17 -5.12
N THR A 196 16.21 13.10 -5.86
CA THR A 196 15.71 11.84 -5.33
C THR A 196 16.87 10.99 -4.86
N TYR A 197 16.68 10.19 -3.82
CA TYR A 197 17.74 9.39 -3.21
C TYR A 197 17.37 7.91 -3.24
N GLY A 198 18.25 7.08 -3.79
CA GLY A 198 18.03 5.64 -3.91
C GLY A 198 18.74 4.88 -2.78
N CYS A 199 18.01 3.98 -2.11
CA CYS A 199 18.57 3.02 -1.17
C CYS A 199 19.41 1.99 -1.94
N MET A 200 20.71 1.92 -1.64
CA MET A 200 21.62 0.98 -2.31
C MET A 200 21.39 -0.49 -1.92
N VAL A 201 20.55 -0.75 -0.91
CA VAL A 201 20.23 -2.11 -0.45
C VAL A 201 19.03 -2.69 -1.21
N CYS A 202 17.96 -1.91 -1.38
CA CYS A 202 16.69 -2.42 -1.94
C CYS A 202 16.13 -1.60 -3.10
N GLY A 203 16.78 -0.51 -3.50
CA GLY A 203 16.34 0.36 -4.59
C GLY A 203 15.19 1.31 -4.26
N TYR A 204 14.71 1.34 -3.01
CA TYR A 204 13.69 2.33 -2.60
C TYR A 204 14.17 3.75 -2.87
N THR A 205 13.30 4.57 -3.48
CA THR A 205 13.62 5.97 -3.79
C THR A 205 12.88 6.91 -2.85
N TYR A 206 13.62 7.70 -2.08
CA TYR A 206 13.08 8.84 -1.34
C TYR A 206 12.94 10.04 -2.28
N ASP A 207 11.74 10.60 -2.36
CA ASP A 207 11.45 11.84 -3.06
C ASP A 207 11.06 12.91 -2.03
N PRO A 208 11.87 13.98 -1.85
CA PRO A 208 11.55 15.07 -0.94
C PRO A 208 10.17 15.68 -1.16
N ARG A 209 9.63 15.67 -2.39
CA ARG A 209 8.30 16.22 -2.72
C ARG A 209 7.16 15.40 -2.12
N LEU A 210 7.41 14.12 -1.85
CA LEU A 210 6.44 13.18 -1.27
C LEU A 210 6.65 13.02 0.24
N GLY A 211 7.88 13.22 0.72
CA GLY A 211 8.25 12.91 2.10
C GLY A 211 8.22 11.40 2.35
N ASP A 212 7.92 11.02 3.59
CA ASP A 212 7.67 9.64 4.01
C ASP A 212 6.60 9.65 5.13
N PRO A 213 5.30 9.66 4.76
CA PRO A 213 4.20 9.66 5.71
C PRO A 213 4.25 8.49 6.70
N THR A 214 4.83 7.35 6.29
CA THR A 214 4.92 6.14 7.12
C THR A 214 5.81 6.32 8.35
N GLN A 215 6.73 7.28 8.28
CA GLN A 215 7.63 7.68 9.36
C GLN A 215 7.43 9.14 9.75
N ARG A 216 6.25 9.70 9.43
CA ARG A 216 5.84 11.08 9.75
C ARG A 216 6.81 12.13 9.21
N ILE A 217 7.38 11.88 8.03
CA ILE A 217 8.17 12.85 7.29
C ILE A 217 7.25 13.59 6.33
N PRO A 218 6.99 14.89 6.53
CA PRO A 218 6.09 15.64 5.67
C PRO A 218 6.61 15.75 4.23
N PRO A 219 5.70 15.82 3.24
CA PRO A 219 6.05 16.30 1.90
C PRO A 219 6.83 17.62 1.97
N GLY A 220 7.85 17.73 1.13
CA GLY A 220 8.76 18.85 1.08
C GLY A 220 9.98 18.74 2.00
N THR A 221 10.16 17.64 2.75
CA THR A 221 11.35 17.47 3.61
C THR A 221 12.58 17.10 2.77
N PRO A 222 13.65 17.92 2.71
CA PRO A 222 14.88 17.55 2.01
C PRO A 222 15.54 16.33 2.64
N PHE A 223 16.24 15.52 1.84
CA PHE A 223 16.93 14.33 2.36
C PHE A 223 17.94 14.66 3.46
N SER A 224 18.61 15.82 3.37
CA SER A 224 19.54 16.33 4.38
C SER A 224 18.88 16.69 5.72
N HIS A 225 17.55 16.82 5.76
CA HIS A 225 16.78 17.16 6.96
C HIS A 225 16.03 15.95 7.53
N LEU A 226 16.22 14.75 6.96
CA LEU A 226 15.71 13.53 7.57
C LEU A 226 16.40 13.29 8.92
N PRO A 227 15.66 12.88 9.96
CA PRO A 227 16.26 12.56 11.26
C PRO A 227 17.20 11.36 11.13
N GLU A 228 18.24 11.28 11.97
CA GLU A 228 19.19 10.15 11.95
C GLU A 228 18.53 8.79 12.24
N SER A 229 17.38 8.82 12.92
CA SER A 229 16.56 7.64 13.20
C SER A 229 15.71 7.18 12.00
N TRP A 230 15.62 7.96 10.93
CA TRP A 230 14.91 7.57 9.73
C TRP A 230 15.63 6.41 9.05
N ILE A 231 14.85 5.39 8.70
CA ILE A 231 15.32 4.17 8.05
C ILE A 231 14.58 3.98 6.74
N CYS A 232 15.16 3.22 5.81
CA CYS A 232 14.46 2.87 4.57
C CYS A 232 13.13 2.17 4.89
N PRO A 233 11.97 2.67 4.43
CA PRO A 233 10.68 2.05 4.73
C PRO A 233 10.51 0.67 4.09
N HIS A 234 11.35 0.30 3.11
CA HIS A 234 11.32 -1.03 2.49
C HIS A 234 12.20 -2.07 3.20
N CYS A 235 13.41 -1.69 3.64
CA CYS A 235 14.40 -2.65 4.13
C CYS A 235 15.00 -2.32 5.50
N HIS A 236 14.58 -1.22 6.11
CA HIS A 236 15.08 -0.73 7.39
C HIS A 236 16.58 -0.38 7.42
N ALA A 237 17.23 -0.29 6.26
CA ALA A 237 18.60 0.16 6.17
C ALA A 237 18.72 1.64 6.56
N ASN A 238 19.82 1.98 7.22
CA ASN A 238 20.08 3.33 7.71
C ASN A 238 20.26 4.34 6.56
N LEU A 239 19.91 5.60 6.80
CA LEU A 239 20.08 6.74 5.90
C LEU A 239 21.43 6.77 5.15
N LYS A 240 22.53 6.31 5.77
CA LYS A 240 23.88 6.27 5.17
C LYS A 240 24.02 5.45 3.89
N VAL A 241 23.10 4.52 3.61
CA VAL A 241 23.16 3.67 2.40
C VAL A 241 22.43 4.28 1.20
N PHE A 242 22.01 5.54 1.30
CA PHE A 242 21.33 6.23 0.21
C PHE A 242 22.29 7.08 -0.61
N LEU A 243 22.13 7.03 -1.92
CA LEU A 243 22.85 7.89 -2.85
C LEU A 243 21.88 8.77 -3.62
N ALA A 244 22.28 10.02 -3.86
CA ALA A 244 21.55 10.89 -4.76
C ALA A 244 21.51 10.25 -6.16
N LEU A 245 20.32 10.06 -6.69
CA LEU A 245 20.13 9.60 -8.05
C LEU A 245 20.39 10.78 -8.99
N GLN A 246 21.22 10.56 -10.00
CA GLN A 246 21.39 11.54 -11.06
C GLN A 246 20.09 11.61 -11.86
N ARG A 247 19.62 12.82 -12.17
CA ARG A 247 18.56 12.97 -13.17
C ARG A 247 19.17 12.59 -14.54
N PRO A 248 18.49 11.76 -15.35
CA PRO A 248 18.90 11.54 -16.73
C PRO A 248 18.87 12.85 -17.53
#